data_AF-A0A841AIH1-F1
#
_entry.id   AF-A0A841AIH1-F1
#
_cell.length_a   1.000
_cell.length_b   1.000
_cell.length_c   1.000
_cell.angle_alpha   90.00
_cell.angle_beta   90.00
_cell.angle_gamma   90.00
#
_symmetry.space_group_name_H-M   'P 1'
#
loop_
_entity.id
_entity.type
_entity.pdbx_description
1 polymer ?
#
loop_
_entity_poly.entity_id
_entity_poly.type
_entity_poly.pdbx_seq_one_letter_code
_entity_poly.pdbx_strand_id
1 'polypeptide(L)'
;MPSPQPAAPAAPRPARGGAVATGTEASRRLLAPTADARALTLWGSSSMSSEGGDQSTPLAVRIHEHLALAAAPAAVHPFGVGATRSPHTVLMRGLDTPSLRLLGAADPDTGEVAVELDSGLAPAGPLRMPGAVDGVPGTLDGTRGTWAFVPDDPAAKVPEGVFRSALAAVAAGSRQVLWMGRNNILQVERVLEDTQRVHDAAEDPEADSLVLGQWTTAHDPVGSDTAEAVAEVNAEQAARYGDHFLDLGALLTSEEGLCCPPLAPLRLLEQADTQGSLSLKVVPAALRAPDGLHLNGWGNLAVSWAIVQRMRELRWL
;
A
#
# COMPACT_ATOMS: atom_id res chain seq x y z
N MET A 1 -29.50 45.56 -31.67
CA MET A 1 -28.38 45.39 -32.62
C MET A 1 -27.12 45.20 -31.80
N PRO A 2 -26.62 43.97 -31.60
CA PRO A 2 -25.40 43.73 -30.84
C PRO A 2 -24.16 44.14 -31.67
N SER A 3 -23.23 44.84 -31.04
CA SER A 3 -21.96 45.26 -31.63
C SER A 3 -21.07 44.05 -31.95
N PRO A 4 -20.32 44.05 -33.07
CA PRO A 4 -19.42 42.96 -33.39
C PRO A 4 -18.25 42.94 -32.40
N GLN A 5 -18.04 41.80 -31.74
CA GLN A 5 -16.84 41.56 -30.94
C GLN A 5 -15.63 41.39 -31.86
N PRO A 6 -14.46 41.99 -31.53
CA PRO A 6 -13.23 41.76 -32.28
C PRO A 6 -12.79 40.31 -32.13
N ALA A 7 -12.40 39.68 -33.24
CA ALA A 7 -11.87 38.32 -33.24
C ALA A 7 -10.61 38.22 -32.36
N ALA A 8 -10.55 37.19 -31.52
CA ALA A 8 -9.36 36.88 -30.74
C ALA A 8 -8.15 36.66 -31.68
N PRO A 9 -6.95 37.16 -31.32
CA PRO A 9 -5.76 36.94 -32.13
C PRO A 9 -5.47 35.44 -32.23
N ALA A 10 -5.20 34.97 -33.45
CA ALA A 10 -4.86 33.58 -33.70
C ALA A 10 -3.63 33.17 -32.86
N ALA A 11 -3.69 32.00 -32.23
CA ALA A 11 -2.57 31.43 -31.52
C ALA A 11 -1.32 31.36 -32.43
N PRO A 12 -0.13 31.77 -31.96
CA PRO A 12 1.08 31.72 -32.76
C PRO A 12 1.34 30.28 -33.19
N ARG A 13 1.50 30.08 -34.50
CA ARG A 13 1.86 28.77 -35.04
C ARG A 13 3.26 28.40 -34.53
N PRO A 14 3.48 27.16 -34.05
CA PRO A 14 4.82 26.71 -33.68
C PRO A 14 5.73 26.81 -34.91
N ALA A 15 6.89 27.42 -34.73
CA ALA A 15 7.88 27.61 -35.79
C ALA A 15 8.29 26.24 -36.34
N ARG A 16 8.23 26.07 -37.66
CA ARG A 16 8.87 24.92 -38.34
C ARG A 16 10.38 25.12 -38.29
N GLY A 17 10.99 24.59 -37.24
CA GLY A 17 12.43 24.44 -37.09
C GLY A 17 12.70 23.12 -36.36
N GLY A 18 13.67 22.34 -36.85
CA GLY A 18 14.07 21.09 -36.19
C GLY A 18 14.32 21.35 -34.70
N ALA A 19 13.86 20.42 -33.85
CA ALA A 19 13.86 20.57 -32.41
C ALA A 19 15.26 20.98 -31.91
N VAL A 20 15.45 22.28 -31.66
CA VAL A 20 16.62 22.78 -30.96
C VAL A 20 16.42 22.31 -29.52
N ALA A 21 17.16 21.28 -29.14
CA ALA A 21 17.09 20.72 -27.80
C ALA A 21 17.31 21.85 -26.78
N THR A 22 16.28 22.14 -25.97
CA THR A 22 16.36 23.15 -24.91
C THR A 22 17.34 22.70 -23.82
N GLY A 23 17.92 23.67 -23.11
CA GLY A 23 18.86 23.43 -22.02
C GLY A 23 20.31 23.13 -22.44
N THR A 24 21.16 22.87 -21.45
CA THR A 24 22.54 22.42 -21.65
C THR A 24 22.58 20.90 -21.80
N GLU A 25 23.69 20.37 -22.33
CA GLU A 25 23.92 18.93 -22.36
C GLU A 25 23.90 18.30 -20.96
N ALA A 26 24.43 19.03 -19.97
CA ALA A 26 24.38 18.62 -18.57
C ALA A 26 22.94 18.53 -18.06
N SER A 27 22.10 19.56 -18.29
CA SER A 27 20.69 19.51 -17.88
C SER A 27 19.92 18.41 -18.61
N ARG A 28 20.23 18.12 -19.86
CA ARG A 28 19.59 17.04 -20.61
C ARG A 28 19.98 15.66 -20.08
N ARG A 29 21.24 15.45 -19.68
CA ARG A 29 21.66 14.20 -19.02
C ARG A 29 21.05 14.05 -17.63
N LEU A 30 20.98 15.14 -16.87
CA LEU A 30 20.36 15.17 -15.55
C LEU A 30 18.85 14.93 -15.57
N LEU A 31 18.18 15.40 -16.62
CA LEU A 31 16.73 15.28 -16.81
C LEU A 31 16.35 14.19 -17.82
N ALA A 32 17.33 13.41 -18.29
CA ALA A 32 17.06 12.28 -19.16
C ALA A 32 16.26 11.25 -18.36
N PRO A 33 15.15 10.72 -18.88
CA PRO A 33 14.43 9.64 -18.22
C PRO A 33 15.40 8.48 -17.99
N THR A 34 15.54 8.06 -16.74
CA THR A 34 16.30 6.85 -16.40
C THR A 34 15.56 5.66 -17.03
N ALA A 35 16.26 4.92 -17.90
CA ALA A 35 15.65 3.87 -18.72
C ALA A 35 15.13 2.66 -17.90
N ASP A 36 15.47 2.57 -16.61
CA ASP A 36 15.21 1.42 -15.73
C ASP A 36 14.34 1.74 -14.50
N ALA A 37 13.52 2.79 -14.54
CA ALA A 37 12.65 3.15 -13.42
C ALA A 37 11.46 2.18 -13.27
N ARG A 38 11.70 1.01 -12.65
CA ARG A 38 10.67 0.01 -12.34
C ARG A 38 9.70 0.54 -11.29
N ALA A 39 8.39 0.39 -11.56
CA ALA A 39 7.35 0.79 -10.63
C ALA A 39 7.42 0.01 -9.29
N LEU A 40 6.84 0.60 -8.25
CA LEU A 40 6.74 0.03 -6.91
C LEU A 40 5.27 -0.16 -6.54
N THR A 41 4.91 -1.34 -6.04
CA THR A 41 3.57 -1.63 -5.53
C THR A 41 3.60 -1.82 -4.03
N LEU A 42 2.64 -1.21 -3.33
CA LEU A 42 2.58 -1.23 -1.88
C LEU A 42 1.34 -2.02 -1.45
N TRP A 43 1.56 -3.18 -0.84
CA TRP A 43 0.50 -4.11 -0.46
C TRP A 43 0.34 -4.13 1.06
N GLY A 44 -0.90 -4.05 1.54
CA GLY A 44 -1.17 -4.14 2.98
C GLY A 44 -2.54 -3.61 3.36
N SER A 45 -2.67 -3.24 4.63
CA SER A 45 -3.92 -2.72 5.18
C SER A 45 -3.83 -1.24 5.56
N SER A 46 -4.53 -0.82 6.62
CA SER A 46 -4.55 0.55 7.16
C SER A 46 -3.17 1.12 7.45
N SER A 47 -2.24 0.25 7.87
CA SER A 47 -0.87 0.62 8.20
C SER A 47 -0.09 1.04 6.96
N MET A 48 -0.22 0.30 5.85
CA MET A 48 0.39 0.66 4.57
C MET A 48 -0.26 1.90 3.93
N SER A 49 -1.56 2.13 4.16
CA SER A 49 -2.24 3.36 3.72
C SER A 49 -1.96 4.57 4.63
N SER A 50 -1.09 4.44 5.64
CA SER A 50 -0.76 5.48 6.61
C SER A 50 -1.97 6.05 7.33
N GLU A 51 -2.90 5.19 7.75
CA GLU A 51 -3.97 5.60 8.67
C GLU A 51 -3.33 6.19 9.95
N GLY A 52 -3.87 7.31 10.45
CA GLY A 52 -3.26 8.09 11.52
C GLY A 52 -2.10 9.01 11.11
N GLY A 53 -1.61 8.94 9.86
CA GLY A 53 -0.46 9.72 9.38
C GLY A 53 -0.66 11.24 9.33
N ASP A 54 -1.89 11.74 9.46
CA ASP A 54 -2.22 13.17 9.59
C ASP A 54 -2.19 13.70 11.03
N GLN A 55 -1.89 12.82 11.99
CA GLN A 55 -1.83 13.16 13.42
C GLN A 55 -0.41 13.52 13.85
N SER A 56 -0.29 14.45 14.80
CA SER A 56 0.95 14.81 15.52
C SER A 56 2.09 15.41 14.69
N THR A 57 1.91 15.62 13.38
CA THR A 57 2.83 16.35 12.49
C THR A 57 2.12 17.55 11.83
N PRO A 58 2.85 18.60 11.40
CA PRO A 58 2.24 19.75 10.72
C PRO A 58 1.62 19.45 9.36
N LEU A 59 2.11 18.40 8.69
CA LEU A 59 1.61 17.91 7.41
C LEU A 59 1.36 16.40 7.54
N ALA A 60 0.40 15.90 6.76
CA ALA A 60 0.14 14.47 6.70
C ALA A 60 1.35 13.73 6.14
N VAL A 61 1.73 12.65 6.82
CA VAL A 61 2.80 11.75 6.38
C VAL A 61 2.17 10.50 5.81
N ARG A 62 2.26 10.35 4.49
CA ARG A 62 1.81 9.16 3.78
C ARG A 62 3.01 8.43 3.20
N ILE A 63 3.11 7.12 3.48
CA ILE A 63 4.23 6.27 3.03
C ILE A 63 4.37 6.33 1.51
N HIS A 64 3.26 6.14 0.78
CA HIS A 64 3.29 6.13 -0.68
C HIS A 64 3.77 7.44 -1.31
N GLU A 65 3.45 8.59 -0.72
CA GLU A 65 3.94 9.90 -1.19
C GLU A 65 5.45 10.04 -0.98
N HIS A 66 5.96 9.60 0.18
CA HIS A 66 7.40 9.63 0.48
C HIS A 66 8.18 8.69 -0.45
N LEU A 67 7.64 7.50 -0.71
CA LEU A 67 8.25 6.56 -1.64
C LEU A 67 8.18 7.05 -3.08
N ALA A 68 7.10 7.73 -3.49
CA ALA A 68 7.00 8.32 -4.83
C ALA A 68 8.06 9.40 -5.06
N LEU A 69 8.34 10.23 -4.04
CA LEU A 69 9.41 11.22 -4.10
C LEU A 69 10.80 10.57 -4.16
N ALA A 70 11.01 9.48 -3.42
CA ALA A 70 12.29 8.78 -3.38
C ALA A 70 12.58 7.97 -4.66
N ALA A 71 11.54 7.35 -5.24
CA ALA A 71 11.66 6.45 -6.39
C ALA A 71 11.53 7.15 -7.76
N ALA A 72 11.30 8.46 -7.79
CA ALA A 72 11.10 9.20 -9.03
C ALA A 72 12.25 8.94 -10.04
N PRO A 73 11.94 8.65 -11.33
CA PRO A 73 10.63 8.81 -11.98
C PRO A 73 9.71 7.55 -11.93
N ALA A 74 10.04 6.51 -11.17
CA ALA A 74 9.21 5.31 -11.09
C ALA A 74 7.83 5.60 -10.46
N ALA A 75 6.80 4.94 -10.98
CA ALA A 75 5.45 5.02 -10.41
C ALA A 75 5.38 4.26 -9.08
N VAL A 76 4.58 4.77 -8.13
CA VAL A 76 4.26 4.08 -6.88
C VAL A 76 2.75 3.85 -6.84
N HIS A 77 2.35 2.59 -6.66
CA HIS A 77 0.96 2.16 -6.64
C HIS A 77 0.54 1.79 -5.20
N PRO A 78 -0.24 2.65 -4.51
CA PRO A 78 -0.64 2.43 -3.13
C PRO A 78 -1.86 1.51 -3.04
N PHE A 79 -1.64 0.21 -2.91
CA PHE A 79 -2.70 -0.80 -2.76
C PHE A 79 -2.91 -1.22 -1.30
N GLY A 80 -2.52 -0.38 -0.35
CA GLY A 80 -2.91 -0.51 1.06
C GLY A 80 -4.36 -0.09 1.27
N VAL A 81 -5.18 -0.94 1.87
CA VAL A 81 -6.61 -0.64 2.12
C VAL A 81 -6.98 -0.91 3.58
N GLY A 82 -7.55 0.07 4.26
CA GLY A 82 -7.96 -0.03 5.67
C GLY A 82 -8.80 -1.26 5.99
N ALA A 83 -8.65 -1.80 7.21
CA ALA A 83 -9.34 -3.00 7.73
C ALA A 83 -9.15 -4.33 6.96
N THR A 84 -8.52 -4.33 5.78
CA THR A 84 -8.29 -5.56 5.01
C THR A 84 -7.35 -6.53 5.71
N ARG A 85 -7.57 -7.82 5.47
CA ARG A 85 -6.77 -8.97 5.94
C ARG A 85 -5.91 -9.52 4.80
N SER A 86 -4.88 -10.31 5.09
CA SER A 86 -3.98 -10.87 4.06
C SER A 86 -4.68 -11.56 2.87
N PRO A 87 -5.82 -12.28 3.02
CA PRO A 87 -6.51 -12.88 1.87
C PRO A 87 -7.07 -11.85 0.87
N HIS A 88 -7.43 -10.66 1.36
CA HIS A 88 -7.92 -9.59 0.48
C HIS A 88 -6.79 -9.09 -0.42
N THR A 89 -5.57 -9.01 0.10
CA THR A 89 -4.41 -8.61 -0.69
C THR A 89 -4.08 -9.65 -1.76
N VAL A 90 -4.21 -10.95 -1.45
CA VAL A 90 -4.07 -12.04 -2.43
C VAL A 90 -5.10 -11.91 -3.56
N LEU A 91 -6.37 -11.64 -3.21
CA LEU A 91 -7.44 -11.33 -4.17
C LEU A 91 -7.12 -10.06 -5.00
N MET A 92 -6.70 -8.98 -4.35
CA MET A 92 -6.32 -7.73 -5.01
C MET A 92 -5.16 -7.92 -5.98
N ARG A 93 -4.13 -8.67 -5.61
CA ARG A 93 -3.00 -9.01 -6.49
C ARG A 93 -3.42 -9.90 -7.67
N GLY A 94 -4.61 -10.50 -7.62
CA GLY A 94 -5.15 -11.37 -8.66
C GLY A 94 -4.65 -12.81 -8.58
N LEU A 95 -4.16 -13.23 -7.41
CA LEU A 95 -3.69 -14.60 -7.15
C LEU A 95 -4.83 -15.53 -6.74
N ASP A 96 -5.89 -14.97 -6.18
CA ASP A 96 -7.19 -15.64 -6.05
C ASP A 96 -8.13 -15.06 -7.12
N THR A 97 -8.80 -15.94 -7.87
CA THR A 97 -9.78 -15.58 -8.90
C THR A 97 -11.10 -16.29 -8.60
N PRO A 98 -11.90 -15.80 -7.63
CA PRO A 98 -13.13 -16.46 -7.20
C PRO A 98 -14.20 -16.37 -8.29
N SER A 99 -15.10 -17.35 -8.29
CA SER A 99 -16.35 -17.28 -9.06
C SER A 99 -17.35 -16.39 -8.32
N LEU A 100 -18.01 -15.51 -9.07
CA LEU A 100 -19.13 -14.70 -8.62
C LEU A 100 -20.45 -15.40 -8.91
N ARG A 101 -21.30 -15.45 -7.88
CA ARG A 101 -22.72 -15.80 -8.00
C ARG A 101 -23.56 -14.55 -7.81
N LEU A 102 -24.56 -14.33 -8.67
CA LEU A 102 -25.44 -13.17 -8.56
C LEU A 102 -26.51 -13.42 -7.48
N LEU A 103 -26.78 -12.42 -6.64
CA LEU A 103 -27.75 -12.52 -5.55
C LEU A 103 -29.10 -11.86 -5.87
N GLY A 104 -29.18 -11.11 -6.97
CA GLY A 104 -30.39 -10.39 -7.34
C GLY A 104 -30.30 -9.77 -8.74
N ALA A 105 -31.32 -8.98 -9.07
CA ALA A 105 -31.32 -8.19 -10.30
C ALA A 105 -30.33 -7.02 -10.19
N ALA A 106 -29.81 -6.58 -11.33
CA ALA A 106 -29.01 -5.36 -11.41
C ALA A 106 -29.84 -4.13 -11.07
N ASP A 107 -29.22 -3.17 -10.38
CA ASP A 107 -29.75 -1.83 -10.22
C ASP A 107 -29.90 -1.17 -11.61
N PRO A 108 -31.07 -0.61 -11.95
CA PRO A 108 -31.36 -0.14 -13.30
C PRO A 108 -30.59 1.12 -13.71
N ASP A 109 -30.09 1.90 -12.75
CA ASP A 109 -29.41 3.17 -13.02
C ASP A 109 -27.90 2.98 -13.09
N THR A 110 -27.36 2.06 -12.30
CA THR A 110 -25.91 1.86 -12.13
C THR A 110 -25.40 0.54 -12.71
N GLY A 111 -26.27 -0.43 -12.96
CA GLY A 111 -25.88 -1.80 -13.31
C GLY A 111 -25.27 -2.58 -12.14
N GLU A 112 -25.21 -2.01 -10.92
CA GLU A 112 -24.67 -2.66 -9.73
C GLU A 112 -25.45 -3.94 -9.42
N VAL A 113 -24.74 -5.05 -9.18
CA VAL A 113 -25.35 -6.32 -8.78
C VAL A 113 -24.73 -6.80 -7.47
N ALA A 114 -25.56 -7.18 -6.51
CA ALA A 114 -25.08 -7.88 -5.31
C ALA A 114 -24.55 -9.27 -5.69
N VAL A 115 -23.38 -9.64 -5.19
CA VAL A 115 -22.71 -10.90 -5.53
C VAL A 115 -22.21 -11.64 -4.29
N GLU A 116 -21.96 -12.93 -4.45
CA GLU A 116 -21.23 -13.76 -3.49
C GLU A 116 -19.98 -14.34 -4.15
N LEU A 117 -18.89 -14.44 -3.39
CA LEU A 117 -17.65 -15.10 -3.81
C LEU A 117 -17.65 -16.56 -3.35
N ASP A 118 -17.36 -17.50 -4.24
CA ASP A 118 -17.19 -18.92 -3.90
C ASP A 118 -16.06 -19.20 -2.90
N SER A 119 -15.11 -18.28 -2.75
CA SER A 119 -14.03 -18.33 -1.75
C SER A 119 -14.52 -18.17 -0.31
N GLY A 120 -15.74 -17.67 -0.10
CA GLY A 120 -16.28 -17.37 1.23
C GLY A 120 -15.60 -16.18 1.93
N LEU A 121 -14.70 -15.46 1.24
CA LEU A 121 -14.05 -14.27 1.80
C LEU A 121 -15.07 -13.14 1.94
N ALA A 122 -15.42 -12.76 3.17
CA ALA A 122 -16.25 -11.59 3.43
C ALA A 122 -15.47 -10.29 3.13
N PRO A 123 -16.12 -9.22 2.63
CA PRO A 123 -15.45 -7.95 2.40
C PRO A 123 -15.06 -7.28 3.72
N ALA A 124 -13.99 -6.48 3.68
CA ALA A 124 -13.54 -5.69 4.82
C ALA A 124 -13.02 -4.31 4.37
N GLY A 125 -13.38 -3.27 5.13
CA GLY A 125 -12.95 -1.90 4.88
C GLY A 125 -13.56 -1.28 3.62
N PRO A 126 -13.03 -0.13 3.16
CA PRO A 126 -13.51 0.56 1.96
C PRO A 126 -12.93 -0.08 0.68
N LEU A 127 -12.92 -1.41 0.61
CA LEU A 127 -12.27 -2.15 -0.46
C LEU A 127 -13.04 -2.03 -1.77
N ARG A 128 -12.37 -1.49 -2.80
CA ARG A 128 -12.85 -1.43 -4.17
C ARG A 128 -11.74 -1.92 -5.08
N MET A 129 -12.06 -2.84 -5.98
CA MET A 129 -11.08 -3.55 -6.77
C MET A 129 -11.48 -3.56 -8.24
N PRO A 130 -10.78 -2.81 -9.11
CA PRO A 130 -11.05 -2.87 -10.54
C PRO A 130 -10.69 -4.26 -11.08
N GLY A 131 -11.46 -4.74 -12.04
CA GLY A 131 -11.30 -6.07 -12.61
C GLY A 131 -12.32 -6.37 -13.68
N ALA A 132 -12.55 -7.66 -13.93
CA ALA A 132 -13.57 -8.12 -14.84
C ALA A 132 -14.16 -9.46 -14.41
N VAL A 133 -15.42 -9.70 -14.79
CA VAL A 133 -16.14 -10.96 -14.60
C VAL A 133 -16.42 -11.54 -15.97
N ASP A 134 -15.74 -12.63 -16.30
CA ASP A 134 -15.80 -13.28 -17.63
C ASP A 134 -15.75 -12.29 -18.82
N GLY A 135 -14.88 -11.28 -18.69
CA GLY A 135 -14.64 -10.26 -19.72
C GLY A 135 -15.49 -9.00 -19.62
N VAL A 136 -16.47 -8.93 -18.71
CA VAL A 136 -17.20 -7.68 -18.41
C VAL A 136 -16.38 -6.84 -17.43
N PRO A 137 -15.82 -5.68 -17.85
CA PRO A 137 -15.02 -4.83 -16.97
C PRO A 137 -15.90 -4.11 -15.94
N GLY A 138 -15.33 -3.89 -14.76
CA GLY A 138 -16.00 -3.22 -13.66
C GLY A 138 -15.19 -3.22 -12.38
N THR A 139 -15.87 -2.98 -11.27
CA THR A 139 -15.28 -2.93 -9.93
C THR A 139 -16.01 -3.89 -9.00
N LEU A 140 -15.25 -4.78 -8.35
CA LEU A 140 -15.72 -5.52 -7.19
C LEU A 140 -15.65 -4.59 -5.96
N ASP A 141 -16.80 -4.27 -5.38
CA ASP A 141 -16.97 -3.31 -4.30
C ASP A 141 -17.41 -4.02 -3.02
N GLY A 142 -16.63 -3.86 -1.95
CA GLY A 142 -16.90 -4.39 -0.62
C GLY A 142 -17.21 -3.32 0.43
N THR A 143 -17.34 -2.05 0.03
CA THR A 143 -17.43 -0.90 0.94
C THR A 143 -18.65 -0.94 1.87
N ARG A 144 -19.72 -1.63 1.46
CA ARG A 144 -20.98 -1.74 2.21
C ARG A 144 -21.06 -2.98 3.12
N GLY A 145 -19.94 -3.67 3.34
CA GLY A 145 -19.89 -4.89 4.15
C GLY A 145 -20.52 -6.13 3.48
N THR A 146 -20.94 -6.00 2.23
CA THR A 146 -21.35 -7.08 1.31
C THR A 146 -20.68 -6.83 -0.04
N TRP A 147 -20.50 -7.89 -0.83
CA TRP A 147 -19.91 -7.74 -2.16
C TRP A 147 -20.96 -7.29 -3.18
N ALA A 148 -20.58 -6.31 -3.99
CA ALA A 148 -21.29 -5.94 -5.19
C ALA A 148 -20.31 -5.87 -6.36
N PHE A 149 -20.78 -6.14 -7.57
CA PHE A 149 -20.03 -5.83 -8.79
C PHE A 149 -20.71 -4.69 -9.52
N VAL A 150 -19.94 -3.63 -9.81
CA VAL A 150 -20.40 -2.45 -10.55
C VAL A 150 -19.72 -2.47 -11.93
N PRO A 151 -20.45 -2.75 -13.03
CA PRO A 151 -19.86 -2.74 -14.36
C PRO A 151 -19.47 -1.31 -14.77
N ASP A 152 -18.41 -1.17 -15.58
CA ASP A 152 -18.00 0.15 -16.10
C ASP A 152 -19.04 0.75 -17.05
N ASP A 153 -19.75 -0.11 -17.78
CA ASP A 153 -20.94 0.23 -18.57
C ASP A 153 -22.20 -0.25 -17.82
N PRO A 154 -23.04 0.65 -17.29
CA PRO A 154 -24.29 0.29 -16.61
C PRO A 154 -25.26 -0.54 -17.46
N ALA A 155 -25.15 -0.50 -18.80
CA ALA A 155 -25.98 -1.30 -19.70
C ALA A 155 -25.44 -2.72 -19.91
N ALA A 156 -24.22 -3.02 -19.45
CA ALA A 156 -23.62 -4.34 -19.59
C ALA A 156 -24.35 -5.37 -18.72
N LYS A 157 -24.60 -6.56 -19.31
CA LYS A 157 -25.13 -7.69 -18.55
C LYS A 157 -23.99 -8.38 -17.84
N VAL A 158 -23.93 -8.24 -16.51
CA VAL A 158 -22.97 -8.93 -15.66
C VAL A 158 -23.33 -10.42 -15.61
N PRO A 159 -22.44 -11.35 -16.03
CA PRO A 159 -22.67 -12.77 -15.91
C PRO A 159 -22.30 -13.29 -14.50
N GLU A 160 -22.78 -14.48 -14.14
CA GLU A 160 -22.07 -15.33 -13.18
C GLU A 160 -20.79 -15.83 -13.86
N GLY A 161 -19.67 -15.86 -13.14
CA GLY A 161 -18.38 -16.13 -13.77
C GLY A 161 -17.19 -15.83 -12.89
N VAL A 162 -15.99 -15.94 -13.43
CA VAL A 162 -14.77 -15.78 -12.63
C VAL A 162 -14.31 -14.33 -12.63
N PHE A 163 -14.17 -13.75 -11.43
CA PHE A 163 -13.58 -12.43 -11.26
C PHE A 163 -12.06 -12.46 -11.38
N ARG A 164 -11.50 -11.50 -12.10
CA ARG A 164 -10.05 -11.26 -12.20
C ARG A 164 -9.73 -9.82 -11.90
N SER A 165 -8.86 -9.59 -10.93
CA SER A 165 -8.36 -8.27 -10.58
C SER A 165 -7.54 -7.68 -11.73
N ALA A 166 -7.83 -6.43 -12.10
CA ALA A 166 -7.03 -5.67 -13.05
C ALA A 166 -5.69 -5.22 -12.44
N LEU A 167 -5.56 -5.21 -11.11
CA LEU A 167 -4.34 -4.80 -10.43
C LEU A 167 -3.18 -5.77 -10.67
N ALA A 168 -3.46 -7.03 -11.05
CA ALA A 168 -2.44 -7.99 -11.46
C ALA A 168 -1.58 -7.45 -12.61
N ALA A 169 -2.21 -6.81 -13.60
CA ALA A 169 -1.50 -6.21 -14.75
C ALA A 169 -0.72 -4.95 -14.35
N VAL A 170 -1.26 -4.13 -13.43
CA VAL A 170 -0.55 -2.94 -12.91
C VAL A 170 0.70 -3.35 -12.14
N ALA A 171 0.62 -4.47 -11.42
CA ALA A 171 1.69 -4.93 -10.56
C ALA A 171 2.72 -5.83 -11.27
N ALA A 172 2.46 -6.23 -12.51
CA ALA A 172 3.39 -6.98 -13.33
C ALA A 172 4.68 -6.17 -13.56
N GLY A 173 5.84 -6.80 -13.34
CA GLY A 173 7.16 -6.17 -13.47
C GLY A 173 7.50 -5.13 -12.39
N SER A 174 6.57 -4.81 -11.48
CA SER A 174 6.81 -3.91 -10.36
C SER A 174 7.60 -4.60 -9.25
N ARG A 175 8.46 -3.84 -8.57
CA ARG A 175 8.91 -4.20 -7.23
C ARG A 175 7.76 -4.08 -6.24
N GLN A 176 7.86 -4.71 -5.09
CA GLN A 176 6.77 -4.74 -4.13
C GLN A 176 7.23 -4.61 -2.68
N VAL A 177 6.47 -3.83 -1.91
CA VAL A 177 6.59 -3.76 -0.45
C VAL A 177 5.35 -4.40 0.16
N LEU A 178 5.56 -5.41 1.00
CA LEU A 178 4.51 -6.24 1.58
C LEU A 178 4.38 -5.96 3.08
N TRP A 179 3.24 -5.44 3.50
CA TRP A 179 2.92 -5.21 4.92
C TRP A 179 1.51 -5.70 5.25
N MET A 180 1.39 -7.03 5.24
CA MET A 180 0.13 -7.75 5.28
C MET A 180 -0.06 -8.46 6.61
N GLY A 181 -1.31 -8.78 6.96
CA GLY A 181 -1.62 -9.73 8.04
C GLY A 181 -1.99 -9.13 9.40
N ARG A 182 -1.77 -7.83 9.64
CA ARG A 182 -2.05 -7.22 10.96
C ARG A 182 -3.49 -7.42 11.46
N ASN A 183 -4.48 -7.35 10.55
CA ASN A 183 -5.90 -7.53 10.88
C ASN A 183 -6.35 -8.99 11.02
N ASN A 184 -5.45 -9.94 10.81
CA ASN A 184 -5.67 -11.38 11.01
C ASN A 184 -4.44 -12.05 11.63
N ILE A 185 -3.70 -11.33 12.48
CA ILE A 185 -2.38 -11.77 12.95
C ILE A 185 -2.42 -13.10 13.72
N LEU A 186 -3.52 -13.37 14.42
CA LEU A 186 -3.77 -14.64 15.12
C LEU A 186 -3.88 -15.85 14.17
N GLN A 187 -4.07 -15.63 12.88
CA GLN A 187 -4.05 -16.67 11.85
C GLN A 187 -2.63 -16.78 11.27
N VAL A 188 -1.65 -17.10 12.12
CA VAL A 188 -0.20 -17.06 11.80
C VAL A 188 0.12 -17.78 10.49
N GLU A 189 -0.28 -19.06 10.38
CA GLU A 189 -0.05 -19.86 9.17
C GLU A 189 -0.61 -19.19 7.91
N ARG A 190 -1.82 -18.63 8.01
CA ARG A 190 -2.48 -17.96 6.89
C ARG A 190 -1.76 -16.68 6.49
N VAL A 191 -1.30 -15.88 7.47
CA VAL A 191 -0.54 -14.65 7.20
C VAL A 191 0.77 -14.99 6.48
N LEU A 192 1.48 -16.02 6.92
CA LEU A 192 2.73 -16.47 6.32
C LEU A 192 2.51 -17.04 4.91
N GLU A 193 1.47 -17.86 4.72
CA GLU A 193 1.10 -18.41 3.41
C GLU A 193 0.73 -17.31 2.42
N ASP A 194 -0.19 -16.41 2.80
CA ASP A 194 -0.64 -15.33 1.92
C ASP A 194 0.52 -14.37 1.56
N THR A 195 1.39 -14.05 2.52
CA THR A 195 2.58 -13.21 2.28
C THR A 195 3.52 -13.90 1.30
N GLN A 196 3.76 -15.20 1.47
CA GLN A 196 4.59 -15.99 0.55
C GLN A 196 4.00 -16.01 -0.86
N ARG A 197 2.68 -16.22 -0.99
CA ARG A 197 2.02 -16.22 -2.29
C ARG A 197 2.18 -14.89 -3.03
N VAL A 198 2.08 -13.76 -2.33
CA VAL A 198 2.30 -12.43 -2.93
C VAL A 198 3.78 -12.19 -3.24
N HIS A 199 4.69 -12.61 -2.36
CA HIS A 199 6.14 -12.59 -2.59
C HIS A 199 6.51 -13.30 -3.90
N ASP A 200 6.05 -14.55 -4.06
CA ASP A 200 6.38 -15.41 -5.20
C ASP A 200 5.76 -14.93 -6.53
N ALA A 201 4.83 -13.98 -6.48
CA ALA A 201 4.18 -13.39 -7.64
C ALA A 201 4.96 -12.21 -8.26
N ALA A 202 6.09 -11.82 -7.67
CA ALA A 202 7.06 -10.94 -8.33
C ALA A 202 7.82 -11.68 -9.44
N GLU A 203 8.40 -10.92 -10.37
CA GLU A 203 9.17 -11.49 -11.48
C GLU A 203 10.47 -12.14 -10.99
N ASP A 204 11.20 -11.45 -10.10
CA ASP A 204 12.32 -12.00 -9.34
C ASP A 204 12.07 -11.81 -7.84
N PRO A 205 11.35 -12.74 -7.17
CA PRO A 205 10.91 -12.57 -5.79
C PRO A 205 12.01 -12.16 -4.81
N GLU A 206 13.18 -12.79 -4.94
CA GLU A 206 14.36 -12.56 -4.09
C GLU A 206 14.99 -11.17 -4.31
N ALA A 207 14.78 -10.53 -5.46
CA ALA A 207 15.33 -9.20 -5.75
C ALA A 207 14.28 -8.07 -5.65
N ASP A 208 13.00 -8.41 -5.83
CA ASP A 208 11.94 -7.44 -6.09
C ASP A 208 10.93 -7.26 -4.95
N SER A 209 11.06 -8.03 -3.86
CA SER A 209 10.15 -7.96 -2.73
C SER A 209 10.83 -7.42 -1.48
N LEU A 210 10.13 -6.60 -0.70
CA LEU A 210 10.53 -6.20 0.65
C LEU A 210 9.37 -6.48 1.60
N VAL A 211 9.59 -7.31 2.61
CA VAL A 211 8.58 -7.69 3.61
C VAL A 211 8.77 -6.87 4.88
N LEU A 212 7.71 -6.26 5.38
CA LEU A 212 7.72 -5.42 6.57
C LEU A 212 7.19 -6.19 7.78
N GLY A 213 7.97 -6.19 8.86
CA GLY A 213 7.57 -6.75 10.13
C GLY A 213 6.40 -6.00 10.77
N GLN A 214 5.71 -6.70 11.67
CA GLN A 214 4.62 -6.16 12.48
C GLN A 214 5.15 -5.55 13.78
N TRP A 215 4.33 -4.72 14.42
CA TRP A 215 4.64 -4.14 15.72
C TRP A 215 3.46 -4.33 16.68
N THR A 216 3.79 -4.31 17.96
CA THR A 216 2.87 -4.42 19.09
C THR A 216 2.46 -3.04 19.59
N THR A 217 1.20 -2.94 19.98
CA THR A 217 0.62 -1.75 20.61
C THR A 217 0.15 -2.04 22.02
N ALA A 218 -0.44 -1.05 22.70
CA ALA A 218 -1.07 -1.28 24.01
C ALA A 218 -2.23 -2.29 23.96
N HIS A 219 -2.76 -2.59 22.77
CA HIS A 219 -3.77 -3.63 22.53
C HIS A 219 -3.17 -5.03 22.34
N ASP A 220 -1.84 -5.13 22.30
CA ASP A 220 -1.07 -6.36 22.15
C ASP A 220 -0.14 -6.55 23.35
N PRO A 221 -0.68 -6.68 24.58
CA PRO A 221 0.14 -6.72 25.78
C PRO A 221 1.06 -7.94 25.79
N VAL A 222 2.25 -7.81 26.39
CA VAL A 222 3.20 -8.92 26.54
C VAL A 222 2.51 -10.14 27.14
N GLY A 223 2.64 -11.29 26.47
CA GLY A 223 2.02 -12.56 26.86
C GLY A 223 0.57 -12.72 26.41
N SER A 224 0.04 -11.83 25.56
CA SER A 224 -1.19 -12.10 24.81
C SER A 224 -0.92 -12.96 23.58
N ASP A 225 -1.95 -13.70 23.15
CA ASP A 225 -1.94 -14.44 21.89
C ASP A 225 -1.58 -13.54 20.69
N THR A 226 -1.99 -12.27 20.71
CA THR A 226 -1.66 -11.31 19.64
C THR A 226 -0.18 -10.93 19.64
N ALA A 227 0.43 -10.70 20.81
CA ALA A 227 1.85 -10.40 20.92
C ALA A 227 2.72 -11.62 20.55
N GLU A 228 2.29 -12.82 20.93
CA GLU A 228 2.93 -14.08 20.54
C GLU A 228 2.85 -14.30 19.02
N ALA A 229 1.67 -14.11 18.43
CA ALA A 229 1.50 -14.23 16.98
C ALA A 229 2.31 -13.20 16.18
N VAL A 230 2.42 -11.95 16.66
CA VAL A 230 3.31 -10.94 16.06
C VAL A 230 4.77 -11.41 16.10
N ALA A 231 5.22 -11.93 17.25
CA ALA A 231 6.58 -12.41 17.40
C ALA A 231 6.88 -13.62 16.48
N GLU A 232 5.94 -14.56 16.38
CA GLU A 232 6.06 -15.74 15.52
C GLU A 232 6.12 -15.35 14.03
N VAL A 233 5.19 -14.51 13.56
CA VAL A 233 5.18 -14.03 12.18
C VAL A 233 6.47 -13.28 11.86
N ASN A 234 6.91 -12.36 12.72
CA ASN A 234 8.14 -11.61 12.48
C ASN A 234 9.38 -12.51 12.46
N ALA A 235 9.48 -13.48 13.37
CA ALA A 235 10.61 -14.40 13.42
C ALA A 235 10.71 -15.26 12.15
N GLU A 236 9.59 -15.81 11.68
CA GLU A 236 9.55 -16.59 10.45
C GLU A 236 9.85 -15.74 9.22
N GLN A 237 9.27 -14.54 9.11
CA GLN A 237 9.51 -13.64 7.99
C GLN A 237 10.97 -13.15 7.96
N ALA A 238 11.56 -12.84 9.12
CA ALA A 238 12.97 -12.47 9.22
C ALA A 238 13.89 -13.62 8.79
N ALA A 239 13.61 -14.84 9.27
CA ALA A 239 14.38 -16.03 8.89
C ALA A 239 14.27 -16.33 7.38
N ARG A 240 13.07 -16.14 6.81
CA ARG A 240 12.79 -16.47 5.41
C ARG A 240 13.33 -15.44 4.42
N TYR A 241 13.13 -14.16 4.68
CA TYR A 241 13.44 -13.10 3.70
C TYR A 241 14.77 -12.39 3.97
N GLY A 242 15.40 -12.58 5.14
CA GLY A 242 16.74 -12.08 5.43
C GLY A 242 16.89 -10.57 5.16
N ASP A 243 17.78 -10.21 4.24
CA ASP A 243 18.02 -8.81 3.85
C ASP A 243 16.79 -8.14 3.20
N HIS A 244 15.82 -8.91 2.74
CA HIS A 244 14.53 -8.45 2.22
C HIS A 244 13.43 -8.41 3.28
N PHE A 245 13.79 -8.51 4.57
CA PHE A 245 12.92 -8.21 5.71
C PHE A 245 13.33 -6.93 6.43
N LEU A 246 12.35 -6.06 6.73
CA LEU A 246 12.54 -4.87 7.55
C LEU A 246 11.78 -5.01 8.88
N ASP A 247 12.53 -5.15 9.99
CA ASP A 247 11.96 -5.27 11.33
C ASP A 247 11.46 -3.93 11.86
N LEU A 248 10.17 -3.65 11.62
CA LEU A 248 9.52 -2.44 12.11
C LEU A 248 9.26 -2.47 13.62
N GLY A 249 9.17 -3.65 14.24
CA GLY A 249 9.08 -3.78 15.68
C GLY A 249 10.34 -3.20 16.33
N ALA A 250 11.51 -3.70 15.91
CA ALA A 250 12.80 -3.19 16.38
C ALA A 250 13.01 -1.71 16.03
N LEU A 251 12.64 -1.25 14.83
CA LEU A 251 12.70 0.17 14.45
C LEU A 251 11.94 1.07 15.45
N LEU A 252 10.78 0.63 15.93
CA LEU A 252 9.89 1.44 16.73
C LEU A 252 10.05 1.23 18.25
N THR A 253 10.91 0.29 18.67
CA THR A 253 11.13 -0.02 20.10
C THR A 253 12.60 -0.12 20.51
N SER A 254 13.56 -0.02 19.59
CA SER A 254 15.00 0.00 19.93
C SER A 254 15.53 1.41 20.11
N GLU A 255 16.62 1.56 20.87
CA GLU A 255 17.33 2.83 21.01
C GLU A 255 17.79 3.36 19.64
N GLU A 256 18.39 2.52 18.81
CA GLU A 256 18.85 2.89 17.47
C GLU A 256 17.68 3.41 16.60
N GLY A 257 16.57 2.68 16.59
CA GLY A 257 15.39 3.06 15.81
C GLY A 257 14.73 4.35 16.32
N LEU A 258 14.62 4.53 17.63
CA LEU A 258 14.06 5.76 18.23
C LEU A 258 14.97 6.98 18.09
N CYS A 259 16.25 6.76 17.81
CA CYS A 259 17.23 7.79 17.49
C CYS A 259 17.46 7.98 15.98
N CYS A 260 16.68 7.32 15.12
CA CYS A 260 16.83 7.48 13.68
C CYS A 260 16.63 8.96 13.24
N PRO A 261 17.21 9.39 12.10
CA PRO A 261 17.25 10.81 11.73
C PRO A 261 15.91 11.55 11.76
N PRO A 262 14.77 10.96 11.31
CA PRO A 262 13.48 11.64 11.42
C PRO A 262 12.95 11.81 12.85
N LEU A 263 13.34 10.93 13.77
CA LEU A 263 12.86 10.92 15.16
C LEU A 263 13.81 11.62 16.14
N ALA A 264 15.09 11.75 15.78
CA ALA A 264 16.11 12.36 16.64
C ALA A 264 15.70 13.72 17.26
N PRO A 265 15.03 14.65 16.55
CA PRO A 265 14.58 15.92 17.15
C PRO A 265 13.56 15.77 18.29
N LEU A 266 12.82 14.65 18.35
CA LEU A 266 11.80 14.41 19.36
C LEU A 266 12.39 13.95 20.70
N ARG A 267 13.65 13.50 20.71
CA ARG A 267 14.37 13.01 21.90
C ARG A 267 13.53 11.99 22.69
N LEU A 268 12.95 11.02 21.98
CA LEU A 268 11.94 10.09 22.53
C LEU A 268 12.41 9.36 23.80
N LEU A 269 13.67 8.94 23.85
CA LEU A 269 14.23 8.21 24.99
C LEU A 269 14.28 9.02 26.29
N GLU A 270 14.20 10.35 26.20
CA GLU A 270 14.17 11.26 27.35
C GLU A 270 12.74 11.54 27.85
N GLN A 271 11.72 11.09 27.11
CA GLN A 271 10.32 11.26 27.48
C GLN A 271 9.92 10.21 28.52
N ALA A 272 9.22 10.65 29.57
CA ALA A 272 8.94 9.82 30.75
C ALA A 272 8.10 8.56 30.46
N ASP A 273 7.23 8.63 29.45
CA ASP A 273 6.33 7.53 29.05
C ASP A 273 6.97 6.52 28.08
N THR A 274 8.08 6.89 27.45
CA THR A 274 8.76 6.03 26.47
C THR A 274 9.32 4.79 27.15
N GLN A 275 10.04 4.95 28.26
CA GLN A 275 10.64 3.80 28.98
C GLN A 275 9.59 2.79 29.46
N GLY A 276 8.42 3.28 29.91
CA GLY A 276 7.28 2.42 30.25
C GLY A 276 6.82 1.60 29.05
N SER A 277 6.66 2.24 27.88
CA SER A 277 6.25 1.56 26.65
C SER A 277 7.29 0.51 26.20
N LEU A 278 8.59 0.85 26.28
CA LEU A 278 9.68 -0.05 25.89
C LEU A 278 9.80 -1.27 26.79
N SER A 279 9.60 -1.14 28.10
CA SER A 279 9.58 -2.28 29.02
C SER A 279 8.45 -3.27 28.72
N LEU A 280 7.38 -2.80 28.10
CA LEU A 280 6.27 -3.61 27.60
C LEU A 280 6.46 -4.02 26.13
N LYS A 281 7.62 -3.75 25.53
CA LYS A 281 7.89 -3.97 24.09
C LYS A 281 6.80 -3.39 23.19
N VAL A 282 6.30 -2.21 23.53
CA VAL A 282 5.21 -1.55 22.80
C VAL A 282 5.72 -0.23 22.26
N VAL A 283 5.27 0.12 21.05
CA VAL A 283 5.65 1.39 20.40
C VAL A 283 5.26 2.58 21.29
N PRO A 284 6.18 3.54 21.56
CA PRO A 284 5.89 4.70 22.41
C PRO A 284 4.66 5.49 21.97
N ALA A 285 3.92 6.05 22.94
CA ALA A 285 2.69 6.82 22.66
C ALA A 285 2.92 8.00 21.71
N ALA A 286 4.09 8.64 21.79
CA ALA A 286 4.49 9.74 20.90
C ALA A 286 4.56 9.34 19.41
N LEU A 287 4.59 8.05 19.08
CA LEU A 287 4.59 7.53 17.70
C LEU A 287 3.25 6.91 17.27
N ARG A 288 2.26 6.87 18.17
CA ARG A 288 0.94 6.29 17.90
C ARG A 288 -0.10 7.37 17.65
N ALA A 289 -1.09 7.04 16.83
CA ALA A 289 -2.30 7.83 16.67
C ALA A 289 -3.18 7.75 17.94
N PRO A 290 -4.17 8.65 18.10
CA PRO A 290 -5.06 8.65 19.27
C PRO A 290 -5.85 7.35 19.49
N ASP A 291 -6.08 6.57 18.44
CA ASP A 291 -6.72 5.26 18.54
C ASP A 291 -5.86 4.19 19.22
N GLY A 292 -4.57 4.47 19.45
CA GLY A 292 -3.63 3.54 20.08
C GLY A 292 -3.22 2.35 19.21
N LEU A 293 -3.79 2.20 18.01
CA LEU A 293 -3.60 1.08 17.09
C LEU A 293 -2.69 1.46 15.92
N HIS A 294 -2.88 2.65 15.36
CA HIS A 294 -2.13 3.12 14.19
C HIS A 294 -0.91 3.96 14.59
N LEU A 295 0.03 4.09 13.67
CA LEU A 295 1.13 5.04 13.81
C LEU A 295 0.61 6.45 13.50
N ASN A 296 1.12 7.45 14.20
CA ASN A 296 0.87 8.84 13.83
C ASN A 296 1.84 9.28 12.70
N GLY A 297 1.85 10.57 12.38
CA GLY A 297 2.74 11.13 11.35
C GLY A 297 4.22 10.86 11.62
N TRP A 298 4.70 10.95 12.87
CA TRP A 298 6.10 10.66 13.22
C TRP A 298 6.43 9.17 13.06
N GLY A 299 5.56 8.28 13.51
CA GLY A 299 5.73 6.84 13.32
C GLY A 299 5.75 6.45 11.84
N ASN A 300 4.82 6.99 11.04
CA ASN A 300 4.81 6.79 9.58
C ASN A 300 6.06 7.37 8.91
N LEU A 301 6.61 8.49 9.40
CA LEU A 301 7.82 9.10 8.85
C LEU A 301 9.06 8.21 9.09
N ALA A 302 9.18 7.63 10.29
CA ALA A 302 10.24 6.69 10.61
C ALA A 302 10.16 5.43 9.72
N VAL A 303 8.97 4.86 9.55
CA VAL A 303 8.73 3.71 8.65
C VAL A 303 9.08 4.08 7.21
N SER A 304 8.61 5.23 6.71
CA SER A 304 8.91 5.70 5.35
C SER A 304 10.42 5.85 5.13
N TRP A 305 11.13 6.45 6.09
CA TRP A 305 12.58 6.61 6.03
C TRP A 305 13.31 5.27 6.02
N ALA A 306 12.89 4.32 6.86
CA ALA A 306 13.50 3.00 6.95
C ALA A 306 13.29 2.18 5.66
N ILE A 307 12.10 2.25 5.07
CA ILE A 307 11.82 1.64 3.76
C ILE A 307 12.77 2.24 2.71
N VAL A 308 12.93 3.56 2.66
CA VAL A 308 13.86 4.21 1.70
C VAL A 308 15.32 3.79 1.93
N GLN A 309 15.77 3.66 3.18
CA GLN A 309 17.13 3.15 3.44
C GLN A 309 17.29 1.72 2.95
N ARG A 310 16.33 0.84 3.26
CA ARG A 310 16.38 -0.54 2.80
C ARG A 310 16.35 -0.64 1.27
N MET A 311 15.52 0.17 0.60
CA MET A 311 15.51 0.26 -0.86
C MET A 311 16.88 0.66 -1.43
N ARG A 312 17.64 1.54 -0.77
CA ARG A 312 19.02 1.89 -1.19
C ARG A 312 19.99 0.73 -1.00
N GLU A 313 19.89 0.03 0.13
CA GLU A 313 20.71 -1.16 0.43
C GLU A 313 20.47 -2.26 -0.62
N LEU A 314 19.21 -2.46 -1.01
CA LEU A 314 18.77 -3.38 -2.06
C LEU A 314 19.03 -2.87 -3.49
N ARG A 315 19.59 -1.65 -3.65
CA ARG A 315 19.87 -1.00 -4.94
C ARG A 315 18.63 -0.82 -5.81
N TRP A 316 17.51 -0.49 -5.17
CA TRP A 316 16.28 -0.12 -5.87
C TRP A 316 16.24 1.35 -6.30
N LEU A 317 17.08 2.19 -5.68
CA LEU A 317 17.21 3.64 -5.87
C LEU A 317 18.62 4.04 -6.32
#